data_AF-A0A919T5X5-F1
#
_entry.id   AF-A0A919T5X5-F1
#
_cell.length_a   1.000
_cell.length_b   1.000
_cell.length_c   1.000
_cell.angle_alpha   90.00
_cell.angle_beta   90.00
_cell.angle_gamma   90.00
#
_symmetry.space_group_name_H-M   'P 1'
#
loop_
_entity.id
_entity.type
_entity.pdbx_description
1 polymer ?
#
loop_
_entity_poly.entity_id
_entity_poly.type
_entity_poly.pdbx_seq_one_letter_code
_entity_poly.pdbx_strand_id
1 'polypeptide(L)'
;MTFGSHLARLIDVRGLDAAALAGRAATGEHEIRAVLDGGEPEPVLLRRLAPALGLHRSDLFLIADLPVPDDLSLVDPAARGRVDWLAWSLTYLPGAVAELHEFVGSLPPASRPPAAPPPRPLEQYPPGAGGLVLRLLHNRNLGWSGIAKYLFGAGGGPMLSASTIGMIGRGPKTLTPELLGGFAAVLDLTAGDLAALTDVEPALPAAPTRPGVAALLWDARRLTAAQVDQLHDRAHTIRHERAAEIGAGMRCGCPGPTAGEPRR
;
A
#
# COMPACT_ATOMS: atom_id res chain seq x y z
N MET A 1 -14.28 16.76 -0.91
CA MET A 1 -14.39 16.43 0.53
C MET A 1 -13.17 16.99 1.21
N THR A 2 -13.32 17.58 2.39
CA THR A 2 -12.20 18.14 3.16
C THR A 2 -11.58 17.07 4.06
N PHE A 3 -10.36 17.30 4.55
CA PHE A 3 -9.74 16.41 5.53
C PHE A 3 -10.61 16.22 6.78
N GLY A 4 -11.23 17.31 7.28
CA GLY A 4 -12.16 17.25 8.41
C GLY A 4 -13.30 16.26 8.20
N SER A 5 -13.92 16.22 7.01
CA SER A 5 -14.97 15.25 6.69
C SER A 5 -14.47 13.81 6.67
N HIS A 6 -13.27 13.57 6.13
CA HIS A 6 -12.64 12.24 6.16
C HIS A 6 -12.34 11.79 7.59
N LEU A 7 -11.79 12.69 8.41
CA LEU A 7 -11.49 12.43 9.81
C LEU A 7 -12.77 12.15 10.61
N ALA A 8 -13.82 12.95 10.44
CA ALA A 8 -15.11 12.79 11.12
C ALA A 8 -15.72 11.41 10.86
N ARG A 9 -15.75 10.95 9.59
CA ARG A 9 -16.27 9.61 9.27
C ARG A 9 -15.38 8.50 9.81
N LEU A 10 -14.06 8.69 9.77
CA LEU A 10 -13.13 7.68 10.27
C LEU A 10 -13.24 7.50 11.79
N ILE A 11 -13.40 8.59 12.56
CA ILE A 11 -13.59 8.49 14.01
C ILE A 11 -14.96 7.88 14.35
N ASP A 12 -16.01 8.21 13.58
CA ASP A 12 -17.37 7.67 13.76
C ASP A 12 -17.40 6.15 13.55
N VAL A 13 -16.85 5.66 12.42
CA VAL A 13 -16.73 4.22 12.13
C VAL A 13 -15.95 3.45 13.20
N ARG A 14 -15.06 4.13 13.92
CA ARG A 14 -14.22 3.55 14.97
C ARG A 14 -14.75 3.79 16.38
N GLY A 15 -15.90 4.45 16.53
CA GLY A 15 -16.47 4.81 17.84
C GLY A 15 -15.54 5.70 18.68
N LEU A 16 -14.79 6.59 18.03
CA LEU A 16 -13.89 7.55 18.67
C LEU A 16 -14.51 8.93 18.69
N ASP A 17 -14.34 9.65 19.78
CA ASP A 17 -14.63 11.09 19.85
C ASP A 17 -13.36 11.94 19.77
N ALA A 18 -13.54 13.26 19.67
CA ALA A 18 -12.43 14.21 19.55
C ALA A 18 -11.50 14.18 20.78
N ALA A 19 -12.04 14.00 21.99
CA ALA A 19 -11.27 13.94 23.22
C ALA A 19 -10.38 12.70 23.29
N ALA A 20 -10.93 11.54 22.96
CA ALA A 20 -10.21 10.27 22.90
C ALA A 20 -9.11 10.32 21.85
N LEU A 21 -9.39 10.89 20.67
CA LEU A 21 -8.38 11.06 19.62
C LEU A 21 -7.27 12.02 20.06
N ALA A 22 -7.62 13.16 20.68
CA ALA A 22 -6.66 14.12 21.20
C ALA A 22 -5.72 13.50 22.25
N GLY A 23 -6.30 12.70 23.17
CA GLY A 23 -5.54 11.94 24.17
C GLY A 23 -4.56 10.95 23.54
N ARG A 24 -4.98 10.21 22.50
CA ARG A 24 -4.11 9.27 21.78
C ARG A 24 -3.01 9.96 20.97
N ALA A 25 -3.30 11.14 20.42
CA ALA A 25 -2.36 11.92 19.63
C ALA A 25 -1.44 12.80 20.49
N ALA A 26 -1.66 12.87 21.80
CA ALA A 26 -0.98 13.78 22.73
C ALA A 26 -1.03 15.24 22.22
N THR A 27 -2.22 15.69 21.84
CA THR A 27 -2.47 17.03 21.29
C THR A 27 -3.69 17.67 21.97
N GLY A 28 -3.92 18.96 21.78
CA GLY A 28 -5.08 19.65 22.32
C GLY A 28 -6.38 19.24 21.60
N GLU A 29 -7.44 18.99 22.35
CA GLU A 29 -8.76 18.69 21.77
C GLU A 29 -9.29 19.80 20.86
N HIS A 30 -8.95 21.06 21.16
CA HIS A 30 -9.29 22.21 20.33
C HIS A 30 -8.64 22.16 18.94
N GLU A 31 -7.44 21.60 18.81
CA GLU A 31 -6.77 21.40 17.52
C GLU A 31 -7.53 20.36 16.68
N ILE A 32 -8.01 19.29 17.32
CA ILE A 32 -8.82 18.26 16.66
C ILE A 32 -10.15 18.84 16.20
N ARG A 33 -10.85 19.59 17.07
CA ARG A 33 -12.10 20.25 16.72
C ARG A 33 -11.94 21.24 15.56
N ALA A 34 -10.90 22.08 15.60
CA ALA A 34 -10.63 23.03 14.52
C ALA A 34 -10.51 22.33 13.15
N VAL A 35 -9.88 21.16 13.09
CA VAL A 35 -9.79 20.37 11.85
C VAL A 35 -11.14 19.76 11.46
N LEU A 36 -11.89 19.21 12.42
CA LEU A 36 -13.23 18.67 12.17
C LEU A 36 -14.19 19.75 11.64
N ASP A 37 -14.02 20.99 12.11
CA ASP A 37 -14.76 22.17 11.68
C ASP A 37 -14.28 22.73 10.32
N GLY A 38 -13.32 22.07 9.68
CA GLY A 38 -12.84 22.37 8.33
C GLY A 38 -11.52 23.15 8.25
N GLY A 39 -10.85 23.38 9.38
CA GLY A 39 -9.51 23.96 9.40
C GLY A 39 -8.47 23.06 8.72
N GLU A 40 -7.49 23.69 8.07
CA GLU A 40 -6.39 22.95 7.44
C GLU A 40 -5.46 22.36 8.52
N PRO A 41 -5.12 21.06 8.45
CA PRO A 41 -4.27 20.44 9.44
C PRO A 41 -2.80 20.83 9.24
N GLU A 42 -2.11 21.20 10.31
CA GLU A 42 -0.66 21.40 10.25
C GLU A 42 0.10 20.06 10.08
N PRO A 43 1.26 20.04 9.40
CA PRO A 43 2.07 18.84 9.23
C PRO A 43 2.47 18.14 10.54
N VAL A 44 2.71 18.91 11.61
CA VAL A 44 3.04 18.36 12.94
C VAL A 44 1.85 17.61 13.53
N LEU A 45 0.65 18.15 13.39
CA LEU A 45 -0.58 17.51 13.83
C LEU A 45 -0.82 16.20 13.07
N LEU A 46 -0.64 16.19 11.74
CA LEU A 46 -0.78 14.97 10.94
C LEU A 46 0.20 13.86 11.37
N ARG A 47 1.45 14.20 11.69
CA ARG A 47 2.44 13.22 12.17
C ARG A 47 2.06 12.57 13.49
N ARG A 48 1.36 13.30 14.36
CA ARG A 48 0.83 12.82 15.65
C ARG A 48 -0.46 12.03 15.49
N LEU A 49 -1.36 12.49 14.61
CA LEU A 49 -2.65 11.85 14.34
C LEU A 49 -2.51 10.48 13.68
N ALA A 50 -1.59 10.32 12.74
CA ALA A 50 -1.46 9.06 12.01
C ALA A 50 -1.32 7.82 12.92
N PRO A 51 -0.35 7.74 13.85
CA PRO A 51 -0.26 6.60 14.76
C PRO A 51 -1.46 6.49 15.71
N ALA A 52 -2.07 7.60 16.14
CA ALA A 52 -3.29 7.57 16.96
C ALA A 52 -4.50 6.96 16.23
N LEU A 53 -4.50 7.07 14.90
CA LEU A 53 -5.46 6.44 13.98
C LEU A 53 -4.96 5.09 13.45
N GLY A 54 -3.81 4.56 13.88
CA GLY A 54 -3.25 3.34 13.29
C GLY A 54 -3.04 3.43 11.77
N LEU A 55 -2.86 4.64 11.23
CA LEU A 55 -2.59 4.89 9.83
C LEU A 55 -1.11 5.19 9.63
N HIS A 56 -0.59 4.87 8.45
CA HIS A 56 0.74 5.32 8.10
C HIS A 56 0.79 6.84 7.93
N ARG A 57 1.85 7.47 8.44
CA ARG A 57 2.00 8.93 8.39
C ARG A 57 1.87 9.50 6.99
N SER A 58 2.57 8.94 6.00
CA SER A 58 2.47 9.44 4.62
C SER A 58 1.09 9.27 3.99
N ASP A 59 0.31 8.28 4.41
CA ASP A 59 -1.07 8.14 3.91
C ASP A 59 -1.96 9.24 4.46
N LEU A 60 -1.78 9.64 5.71
CA LEU A 60 -2.56 10.74 6.28
C LEU A 60 -2.29 12.08 5.58
N PHE A 61 -1.04 12.35 5.15
CA PHE A 61 -0.74 13.50 4.29
C PHE A 61 -1.51 13.43 2.97
N LEU A 62 -1.57 12.26 2.33
CA LEU A 62 -2.31 12.07 1.07
C LEU A 62 -3.83 12.17 1.23
N ILE A 63 -4.38 11.74 2.38
CA ILE A 63 -5.79 11.90 2.74
C ILE A 63 -6.12 13.37 3.00
N ALA A 64 -5.18 14.13 3.59
CA ALA A 64 -5.29 15.57 3.79
C ALA A 64 -5.02 16.40 2.52
N ASP A 65 -4.72 15.74 1.39
CA ASP A 65 -4.32 16.37 0.13
C ASP A 65 -3.08 17.28 0.25
N LEU A 66 -2.19 16.97 1.19
CA LEU A 66 -0.94 17.67 1.41
C LEU A 66 0.25 16.92 0.79
N PRO A 67 1.33 17.62 0.39
CA PRO A 67 2.56 16.99 -0.04
C PRO A 67 3.14 16.08 1.04
N VAL A 68 3.56 14.87 0.66
CA VAL A 68 4.25 13.96 1.58
C VAL A 68 5.67 14.47 1.83
N PRO A 69 6.06 14.73 3.10
CA PRO A 69 7.42 15.16 3.42
C PRO A 69 8.48 14.16 2.97
N ASP A 70 9.67 14.67 2.64
CA ASP A 70 10.76 13.86 2.07
C ASP A 70 11.18 12.67 2.96
N ASP A 71 11.15 12.79 4.28
CA ASP A 71 11.48 11.69 5.19
C ASP A 71 10.43 10.56 5.19
N LEU A 72 9.21 10.87 4.75
CA LEU A 72 8.07 9.96 4.66
C LEU A 72 7.76 9.51 3.22
N SER A 73 8.41 10.11 2.23
CA SER A 73 8.21 9.78 0.81
C SER A 73 8.92 8.48 0.44
N LEU A 74 8.63 7.99 -0.77
CA LEU A 74 9.28 6.81 -1.34
C LEU A 74 10.80 7.00 -1.36
N VAL A 75 11.56 5.91 -1.17
CA VAL A 75 13.02 5.97 -1.29
C VAL A 75 13.42 6.03 -2.77
N ASP A 76 12.91 5.10 -3.58
CA ASP A 76 13.24 5.00 -5.00
C ASP A 76 11.98 4.74 -5.86
N PRO A 77 11.36 5.79 -6.42
CA PRO A 77 10.24 5.64 -7.33
C PRO A 77 10.54 4.82 -8.60
N ALA A 78 11.82 4.69 -9.00
CA ALA A 78 12.20 3.87 -10.16
C ALA A 78 12.13 2.37 -9.87
N ALA A 79 12.04 1.96 -8.60
CA ALA A 79 11.83 0.57 -8.21
C ALA A 79 10.40 0.07 -8.50
N ARG A 80 9.47 0.96 -8.85
CA ARG A 80 8.04 0.64 -9.10
C ARG A 80 7.82 -0.58 -9.97
N GLY A 81 8.43 -0.62 -11.14
CA GLY A 81 8.27 -1.74 -12.07
C GLY A 81 8.73 -3.08 -11.51
N ARG A 82 9.69 -3.07 -10.57
CA ARG A 82 10.18 -4.26 -9.88
C ARG A 82 9.22 -4.70 -8.79
N VAL A 83 8.67 -3.78 -7.99
CA VAL A 83 7.67 -4.09 -6.96
C VAL A 83 6.41 -4.72 -7.59
N ASP A 84 6.01 -4.26 -8.77
CA ASP A 84 4.91 -4.82 -9.56
C ASP A 84 5.11 -6.32 -9.90
N TRP A 85 6.35 -6.81 -9.99
CA TRP A 85 6.63 -8.22 -10.27
C TRP A 85 6.54 -9.11 -9.02
N LEU A 86 6.75 -8.57 -7.82
CA LEU A 86 6.68 -9.34 -6.57
C LEU A 86 5.27 -9.89 -6.32
N ALA A 87 4.24 -9.27 -6.90
CA ALA A 87 2.85 -9.67 -6.74
C ALA A 87 2.65 -11.18 -6.96
N TRP A 88 3.29 -11.76 -7.97
CA TRP A 88 3.13 -13.18 -8.27
C TRP A 88 3.81 -14.08 -7.25
N SER A 89 5.02 -13.73 -6.79
CA SER A 89 5.71 -14.46 -5.73
C SER A 89 4.90 -14.43 -4.44
N LEU A 90 4.39 -13.26 -4.06
CA LEU A 90 3.57 -13.07 -2.86
C LEU A 90 2.18 -13.72 -2.97
N THR A 91 1.71 -13.91 -4.21
CA THR A 91 0.42 -14.56 -4.48
C THR A 91 0.50 -16.08 -4.40
N TYR A 92 1.64 -16.66 -4.78
CA TYR A 92 1.71 -18.11 -5.04
C TYR A 92 2.71 -18.86 -4.16
N LEU A 93 3.37 -18.19 -3.22
CA LEU A 93 4.28 -18.81 -2.25
C LEU A 93 3.73 -18.67 -0.82
N PRO A 94 2.88 -19.61 -0.37
CA PRO A 94 2.40 -19.63 1.01
C PRO A 94 3.56 -19.60 2.02
N GLY A 95 3.42 -18.77 3.05
CA GLY A 95 4.43 -18.64 4.10
C GLY A 95 5.74 -17.96 3.69
N ALA A 96 5.88 -17.45 2.46
CA ALA A 96 7.06 -16.69 2.05
C ALA A 96 7.03 -15.24 2.56
N VAL A 97 5.83 -14.70 2.82
CA VAL A 97 5.65 -13.29 3.20
C VAL A 97 6.42 -12.92 4.47
N ALA A 98 6.31 -13.72 5.53
CA ALA A 98 7.00 -13.46 6.80
C ALA A 98 8.52 -13.46 6.61
N GLU A 99 9.05 -14.45 5.89
CA GLU A 99 10.47 -14.57 5.59
C GLU A 99 10.99 -13.43 4.70
N LEU A 100 10.20 -13.00 3.73
CA LEU A 100 10.53 -11.84 2.89
C LEU A 100 10.50 -10.55 3.70
N HIS A 101 9.60 -10.43 4.68
CA HIS A 101 9.54 -9.29 5.59
C HIS A 101 10.76 -9.24 6.50
N GLU A 102 11.17 -10.38 7.08
CA GLU A 102 12.43 -10.50 7.83
C GLU A 102 13.65 -10.16 6.96
N PHE A 103 13.67 -10.65 5.73
CA PHE A 103 14.75 -10.33 4.78
C PHE A 103 14.83 -8.83 4.52
N VAL A 104 13.70 -8.15 4.28
CA VAL A 104 13.66 -6.69 4.14
C VAL A 104 14.23 -5.99 5.38
N GLY A 105 13.88 -6.45 6.58
CA GLY A 105 14.43 -5.92 7.83
C GLY A 105 15.94 -6.14 8.01
N SER A 106 16.53 -7.12 7.33
CA SER A 106 17.97 -7.40 7.35
C SER A 106 18.78 -6.56 6.36
N LEU A 107 18.12 -5.92 5.38
CA LEU A 107 18.81 -5.12 4.38
C LEU A 107 19.38 -3.84 5.01
N PRO A 108 20.57 -3.38 4.55
CA PRO A 108 21.13 -2.13 5.04
C PRO A 108 20.20 -0.95 4.70
N PRO A 109 20.20 0.11 5.51
CA PRO A 109 19.44 1.33 5.20
C PRO A 109 19.76 1.85 3.80
N ALA A 110 18.71 2.15 3.05
CA ALA A 110 18.84 2.64 1.68
C ALA A 110 19.35 4.08 1.64
N SER A 111 20.40 4.34 0.86
CA SER A 111 20.74 5.69 0.43
C SER A 111 19.74 6.13 -0.64
N ARG A 112 19.11 7.30 -0.44
CA ARG A 112 18.16 7.84 -1.41
C ARG A 112 18.89 8.18 -2.72
N PRO A 113 18.45 7.62 -3.87
CA PRO A 113 18.97 8.02 -5.18
C PRO A 113 18.55 9.46 -5.51
N PRO A 114 19.13 10.07 -6.58
CA PRO A 114 18.68 11.37 -7.06
C PRO A 114 17.17 11.44 -7.24
N ALA A 115 16.61 12.64 -7.06
CA ALA A 115 15.16 12.85 -7.14
C ALA A 115 14.61 12.29 -8.46
N ALA A 116 13.57 11.46 -8.35
CA ALA A 116 12.87 10.92 -9.50
C ALA A 116 12.15 12.06 -10.26
N PRO A 117 11.89 11.88 -11.57
CA PRO A 117 11.04 12.80 -12.30
C PRO A 117 9.64 12.87 -11.66
N PRO A 118 8.93 14.00 -11.80
CA PRO A 118 7.59 14.14 -11.28
C PRO A 118 6.64 13.08 -11.87
N PRO A 119 5.54 12.74 -11.17
CA PRO A 119 4.53 11.82 -11.68
C PRO A 119 4.03 12.24 -13.05
N ARG A 120 3.79 11.25 -13.91
CA ARG A 120 3.25 11.50 -15.26
C ARG A 120 1.89 12.19 -15.15
N PRO A 121 1.48 13.04 -16.12
CA PRO A 121 0.17 13.69 -16.08
C PRO A 121 -1.00 12.72 -15.90
N LEU A 122 -0.90 11.52 -16.47
CA LEU A 122 -1.92 10.46 -16.33
C LEU A 122 -2.01 9.86 -14.93
N GLU A 123 -0.98 10.03 -14.09
CA GLU A 123 -0.90 9.58 -12.70
C GLU A 123 -1.19 10.73 -11.71
N GLN A 124 -1.62 11.88 -12.21
CA GLN A 124 -2.18 12.98 -11.42
C GLN A 124 -3.69 12.79 -11.39
N TYR A 125 -4.21 12.40 -10.22
CA TYR A 125 -5.63 12.08 -10.08
C TYR A 125 -6.41 13.26 -9.52
N PRO A 126 -7.61 13.52 -10.07
CA PRO A 126 -8.49 14.52 -9.49
C PRO A 126 -8.93 14.12 -8.06
N PRO A 127 -9.42 15.08 -7.26
CA PRO A 127 -10.08 14.77 -6.00
C PRO A 127 -11.25 13.80 -6.20
N GLY A 128 -11.30 12.72 -5.43
CA GLY A 128 -12.37 11.71 -5.52
C GLY A 128 -11.94 10.36 -4.94
N ALA A 129 -12.91 9.46 -4.77
CA ALA A 129 -12.70 8.14 -4.17
C ALA A 129 -11.60 7.33 -4.88
N GLY A 130 -11.72 7.17 -6.20
CA GLY A 130 -10.72 6.47 -7.01
C GLY A 130 -9.35 7.17 -6.95
N GLY A 131 -9.32 8.49 -7.09
CA GLY A 131 -8.08 9.27 -7.04
C GLY A 131 -7.34 9.11 -5.71
N LEU A 132 -8.05 9.15 -4.58
CA LEU A 132 -7.49 8.92 -3.25
C LEU A 132 -6.88 7.51 -3.14
N VAL A 133 -7.65 6.46 -3.49
CA VAL A 133 -7.18 5.07 -3.45
C VAL A 133 -5.90 4.89 -4.29
N LEU A 134 -5.88 5.47 -5.49
CA LEU A 134 -4.72 5.35 -6.37
C LEU A 134 -3.50 6.12 -5.87
N ARG A 135 -3.67 7.29 -5.22
CA ARG A 135 -2.57 7.99 -4.55
C ARG A 135 -1.98 7.15 -3.41
N LEU A 136 -2.82 6.52 -2.60
CA LEU A 136 -2.39 5.64 -1.51
C LEU A 136 -1.64 4.41 -2.03
N LEU A 137 -2.11 3.80 -3.11
CA LEU A 137 -1.45 2.64 -3.74
C LEU A 137 -0.12 3.03 -4.40
N HIS A 138 -0.03 4.21 -5.03
CA HIS A 138 1.25 4.75 -5.47
C HIS A 138 2.20 5.01 -4.31
N ASN A 139 1.68 5.32 -3.13
CA ASN A 139 2.48 5.42 -1.90
C ASN A 139 3.07 4.08 -1.47
N ARG A 140 2.60 2.94 -2.00
CA ARG A 140 3.23 1.60 -1.87
C ARG A 140 4.25 1.32 -2.99
N ASN A 141 4.65 2.35 -3.74
CA ASN A 141 5.50 2.25 -4.93
C ASN A 141 4.92 1.36 -6.04
N LEU A 142 3.58 1.27 -6.16
CA LEU A 142 2.94 0.44 -7.19
C LEU A 142 2.60 1.24 -8.44
N GLY A 143 2.79 0.65 -9.62
CA GLY A 143 2.22 1.14 -10.88
C GLY A 143 0.82 0.60 -11.14
N TRP A 144 0.14 1.06 -12.20
CA TRP A 144 -1.17 0.51 -12.56
C TRP A 144 -1.15 -1.01 -12.78
N SER A 145 -0.08 -1.52 -13.38
CA SER A 145 0.11 -2.96 -13.59
C SER A 145 0.30 -3.70 -12.28
N GLY A 146 1.11 -3.19 -11.35
CA GLY A 146 1.24 -3.76 -10.01
C GLY A 146 -0.07 -3.74 -9.25
N ILE A 147 -0.77 -2.61 -9.25
CA ILE A 147 -2.08 -2.47 -8.60
C ILE A 147 -3.06 -3.53 -9.10
N ALA A 148 -3.15 -3.73 -10.42
CA ALA A 148 -4.00 -4.78 -10.98
C ALA A 148 -3.61 -6.20 -10.49
N LYS A 149 -2.31 -6.51 -10.48
CA LYS A 149 -1.81 -7.82 -10.02
C LYS A 149 -2.05 -8.04 -8.53
N TYR A 150 -1.81 -7.03 -7.69
CA TYR A 150 -2.03 -7.13 -6.24
C TYR A 150 -3.52 -7.16 -5.88
N LEU A 151 -4.37 -6.42 -6.60
CA LEU A 151 -5.82 -6.53 -6.45
C LEU A 151 -6.30 -7.96 -6.69
N PHE A 152 -5.90 -8.56 -7.82
CA PHE A 152 -6.27 -9.92 -8.17
C PHE A 152 -5.65 -10.94 -7.22
N GLY A 153 -4.35 -10.85 -7.00
CA GLY A 153 -3.58 -11.85 -6.28
C GLY A 153 -3.71 -11.76 -4.76
N ALA A 154 -3.52 -10.58 -4.17
CA ALA A 154 -3.50 -10.40 -2.72
C ALA A 154 -4.83 -9.88 -2.16
N GLY A 155 -5.55 -9.06 -2.92
CA GLY A 155 -6.83 -8.48 -2.52
C GLY A 155 -8.06 -9.34 -2.84
N GLY A 156 -7.90 -10.46 -3.55
CA GLY A 156 -9.03 -11.33 -3.94
C GLY A 156 -10.04 -10.68 -4.88
N GLY A 157 -9.66 -9.57 -5.52
CA GLY A 157 -10.52 -8.82 -6.45
C GLY A 157 -10.50 -9.39 -7.88
N PRO A 158 -11.30 -8.82 -8.80
CA PRO A 158 -11.30 -9.23 -10.19
C PRO A 158 -9.99 -8.88 -10.89
N MET A 159 -9.62 -9.68 -11.89
CA MET A 159 -8.49 -9.38 -12.77
C MET A 159 -8.85 -8.17 -13.65
N LEU A 160 -8.17 -7.05 -13.45
CA LEU A 160 -8.36 -5.82 -14.22
C LEU A 160 -7.15 -5.51 -15.10
N SER A 161 -7.37 -4.77 -16.20
CA SER A 161 -6.26 -4.21 -16.97
C SER A 161 -5.67 -2.98 -16.25
N ALA A 162 -4.39 -2.69 -16.49
CA ALA A 162 -3.75 -1.47 -16.01
C ALA A 162 -4.48 -0.19 -16.47
N SER A 163 -5.04 -0.19 -17.69
CA SER A 163 -5.85 0.94 -18.18
C SER A 163 -7.13 1.12 -17.39
N THR A 164 -7.77 0.04 -16.93
CA THR A 164 -8.97 0.11 -16.07
C THR A 164 -8.63 0.69 -14.71
N ILE A 165 -7.50 0.30 -14.12
CA ILE A 165 -6.97 0.92 -12.89
C ILE A 165 -6.79 2.43 -13.06
N GLY A 166 -6.17 2.86 -14.16
CA GLY A 166 -6.01 4.28 -14.48
C GLY A 166 -7.33 5.02 -14.76
N MET A 167 -8.36 4.33 -15.28
CA MET A 167 -9.70 4.91 -15.44
C MET A 167 -10.44 5.05 -14.09
N ILE A 168 -10.23 4.13 -13.15
CA ILE A 168 -10.79 4.24 -11.80
C ILE A 168 -10.20 5.45 -11.08
N GLY A 169 -8.88 5.61 -11.09
CA GLY A 169 -8.21 6.75 -10.46
C GLY A 169 -8.63 8.10 -11.02
N ARG A 170 -8.92 8.16 -12.33
CA ARG A 170 -9.29 9.41 -13.01
C ARG A 170 -10.79 9.72 -12.98
N GLY A 171 -11.64 8.75 -12.62
CA GLY A 171 -13.09 8.92 -12.56
C GLY A 171 -13.95 8.34 -13.71
N PRO A 172 -13.45 8.10 -14.94
CA PRO A 172 -14.27 7.45 -16.00
C PRO A 172 -14.80 6.05 -15.67
N LYS A 173 -14.22 5.38 -14.67
CA LYS A 173 -14.74 4.13 -14.11
C LYS A 173 -14.97 4.29 -12.61
N THR A 174 -16.11 3.82 -12.14
CA THR A 174 -16.48 3.88 -10.71
C THR A 174 -15.62 2.91 -9.90
N LEU A 175 -15.16 3.35 -8.72
CA LEU A 175 -14.69 2.45 -7.67
C LEU A 175 -15.89 1.71 -7.07
N THR A 176 -16.02 0.41 -7.34
CA THR A 176 -17.15 -0.39 -6.85
C THR A 176 -16.91 -0.91 -5.43
N PRO A 177 -17.97 -1.28 -4.69
CA PRO A 177 -17.88 -1.94 -3.38
C PRO A 177 -16.93 -3.14 -3.32
N GLU A 178 -16.91 -3.97 -4.36
CA GLU A 178 -16.06 -5.17 -4.44
C GLU A 178 -14.58 -4.78 -4.61
N LEU A 179 -14.31 -3.77 -5.45
CA LEU A 179 -12.96 -3.26 -5.66
C LEU A 179 -12.41 -2.59 -4.39
N LEU A 180 -13.28 -1.91 -3.64
CA LEU A 180 -12.92 -1.25 -2.38
C LEU A 180 -12.33 -2.25 -1.38
N GLY A 181 -12.98 -3.40 -1.17
CA GLY A 181 -12.49 -4.44 -0.25
C GLY A 181 -11.12 -4.98 -0.66
N GLY A 182 -10.92 -5.24 -1.95
CA GLY A 182 -9.64 -5.71 -2.46
C GLY A 182 -8.52 -4.66 -2.35
N PHE A 183 -8.82 -3.38 -2.55
CA PHE A 183 -7.83 -2.32 -2.35
C PHE A 183 -7.52 -2.06 -0.87
N ALA A 184 -8.51 -2.13 0.02
CA ALA A 184 -8.30 -2.02 1.45
C ALA A 184 -7.29 -3.07 1.95
N ALA A 185 -7.43 -4.30 1.47
CA ALA A 185 -6.50 -5.40 1.76
C ALA A 185 -5.05 -5.12 1.33
N VAL A 186 -4.85 -4.44 0.20
CA VAL A 186 -3.51 -4.09 -0.30
C VAL A 186 -2.92 -2.88 0.44
N LEU A 187 -3.78 -2.01 0.98
CA LEU A 187 -3.39 -0.78 1.67
C LEU A 187 -3.12 -0.95 3.16
N ASP A 188 -3.35 -2.14 3.73
CA ASP A 188 -3.36 -2.37 5.18
C ASP A 188 -4.44 -1.55 5.91
N LEU A 189 -5.62 -1.44 5.29
CA LEU A 189 -6.78 -0.75 5.84
C LEU A 189 -7.95 -1.73 5.99
N THR A 190 -8.81 -1.47 6.97
CA THR A 190 -10.11 -2.16 6.99
C THR A 190 -10.98 -1.66 5.85
N ALA A 191 -11.89 -2.50 5.36
CA ALA A 191 -12.86 -2.07 4.34
C ALA A 191 -13.74 -0.92 4.85
N GLY A 192 -14.08 -0.91 6.14
CA GLY A 192 -14.83 0.17 6.80
C GLY A 192 -14.04 1.50 6.86
N ASP A 193 -12.74 1.45 7.16
CA ASP A 193 -11.90 2.65 7.14
C ASP A 193 -11.79 3.22 5.73
N LEU A 194 -11.56 2.37 4.72
CA LEU A 194 -11.48 2.84 3.34
C LEU A 194 -12.84 3.35 2.84
N ALA A 195 -13.95 2.75 3.28
CA ALA A 195 -15.30 3.25 3.04
C ALA A 195 -15.51 4.64 3.65
N ALA A 196 -15.14 4.85 4.91
CA ALA A 196 -15.18 6.16 5.56
C ALA A 196 -14.37 7.23 4.80
N LEU A 197 -13.24 6.83 4.23
CA LEU A 197 -12.40 7.74 3.45
C LEU A 197 -12.96 8.01 2.05
N THR A 198 -13.67 7.07 1.43
CA THR A 198 -14.09 7.16 0.02
C THR A 198 -15.58 7.45 -0.17
N ASP A 199 -16.40 7.32 0.87
CA ASP A 199 -17.87 7.36 0.82
C ASP A 199 -18.46 6.26 -0.09
N VAL A 200 -17.76 5.12 -0.19
CA VAL A 200 -18.20 3.93 -0.93
C VAL A 200 -18.48 2.82 0.06
N GLU A 201 -19.70 2.31 0.08
CA GLU A 201 -20.08 1.19 0.96
C GLU A 201 -19.33 -0.08 0.53
N PRO A 202 -18.70 -0.84 1.46
CA PRO A 202 -17.99 -2.07 1.11
C PRO A 202 -18.95 -3.22 0.80
N ALA A 203 -18.55 -4.11 -0.11
CA ALA A 203 -19.31 -5.33 -0.35
C ALA A 203 -19.22 -6.30 0.84
N LEU A 204 -20.30 -7.03 1.11
CA LEU A 204 -20.36 -8.10 2.10
C LEU A 204 -20.59 -9.47 1.43
N PRO A 205 -19.89 -10.54 1.86
CA PRO A 205 -18.80 -10.55 2.83
C PRO A 205 -17.52 -9.91 2.28
N ALA A 206 -16.65 -9.43 3.17
CA ALA A 206 -15.36 -8.88 2.77
C ALA A 206 -14.51 -9.92 2.01
N ALA A 207 -13.74 -9.45 1.03
CA ALA A 207 -12.85 -10.32 0.26
C ALA A 207 -11.79 -10.96 1.18
N PRO A 208 -11.45 -12.25 0.98
CA PRO A 208 -10.39 -12.90 1.73
C PRO A 208 -9.06 -12.21 1.43
N THR A 209 -8.38 -11.76 2.49
CA THR A 209 -7.10 -11.06 2.37
C THR A 209 -5.94 -12.03 2.62
N ARG A 210 -4.77 -11.71 2.07
CA ARG A 210 -3.53 -12.44 2.36
C ARG A 210 -2.75 -11.71 3.45
N PRO A 211 -2.64 -12.28 4.66
CA PRO A 211 -1.94 -11.64 5.77
C PRO A 211 -0.49 -11.28 5.41
N GLY A 212 -0.03 -10.12 5.86
CA GLY A 212 1.35 -9.66 5.74
C GLY A 212 1.77 -9.09 4.38
N VAL A 213 1.00 -9.29 3.31
CA VAL A 213 1.37 -8.75 1.98
C VAL A 213 1.38 -7.22 2.00
N ALA A 214 0.39 -6.61 2.64
CA ALA A 214 0.30 -5.15 2.75
C ALA A 214 1.46 -4.56 3.58
N ALA A 215 1.83 -5.21 4.68
CA ALA A 215 2.98 -4.83 5.49
C ALA A 215 4.31 -4.95 4.70
N LEU A 216 4.49 -6.02 3.92
CA LEU A 216 5.66 -6.18 3.07
C LEU A 216 5.71 -5.11 1.95
N LEU A 217 4.56 -4.80 1.33
CA LEU A 217 4.45 -3.71 0.36
C LEU A 217 4.77 -2.35 0.98
N TRP A 218 4.34 -2.14 2.21
CA TRP A 218 4.66 -0.95 2.96
C TRP A 218 6.16 -0.81 3.16
N ASP A 219 6.86 -1.87 3.58
CA ASP A 219 8.31 -1.82 3.76
C ASP A 219 9.08 -1.71 2.44
N ALA A 220 8.60 -2.36 1.39
CA ALA A 220 9.21 -2.32 0.06
C ALA A 220 9.31 -0.90 -0.51
N ARG A 221 8.47 0.04 -0.06
CA ARG A 221 8.52 1.46 -0.46
C ARG A 221 9.82 2.16 -0.02
N ARG A 222 10.52 1.59 0.98
CA ARG A 222 11.79 2.09 1.52
C ARG A 222 13.01 1.48 0.86
N LEU A 223 12.82 0.59 -0.10
CA LEU A 223 13.91 -0.08 -0.81
C LEU A 223 14.31 0.69 -2.07
N THR A 224 15.59 0.60 -2.41
CA THR A 224 16.09 0.97 -3.75
C THR A 224 15.75 -0.09 -4.78
N ALA A 225 15.83 0.24 -6.07
CA ALA A 225 15.65 -0.72 -7.15
C ALA A 225 16.53 -1.98 -6.98
N ALA A 226 17.80 -1.81 -6.59
CA ALA A 226 18.72 -2.92 -6.38
C ALA A 226 18.34 -3.81 -5.18
N GLN A 227 17.77 -3.22 -4.13
CA GLN A 227 17.27 -3.98 -2.98
C GLN A 227 15.96 -4.73 -3.32
N VAL A 228 15.10 -4.15 -4.16
CA VAL A 228 13.94 -4.88 -4.68
C VAL A 228 14.36 -6.04 -5.57
N ASP A 229 15.45 -5.90 -6.33
CA ASP A 229 16.03 -7.02 -7.10
C ASP A 229 16.53 -8.14 -6.16
N GLN A 230 17.20 -7.80 -5.05
CA GLN A 230 17.58 -8.79 -4.02
C GLN A 230 16.36 -9.48 -3.38
N LEU A 231 15.29 -8.73 -3.12
CA LEU A 231 14.04 -9.27 -2.60
C LEU A 231 13.39 -10.26 -3.58
N HIS A 232 13.47 -9.96 -4.89
CA HIS A 232 13.06 -10.89 -5.96
C HIS A 232 13.89 -12.16 -5.96
N ASP A 233 15.20 -12.04 -5.88
CA ASP A 233 16.11 -13.20 -5.83
C ASP A 233 15.82 -14.07 -4.61
N ARG A 234 15.51 -13.45 -3.45
CA ARG A 234 15.10 -14.22 -2.26
C ARG A 234 13.78 -14.93 -2.47
N ALA A 235 12.77 -14.24 -3.01
CA ALA A 235 11.48 -14.85 -3.30
C ALA A 235 11.60 -16.01 -4.32
N HIS A 236 12.48 -15.84 -5.31
CA HIS A 236 12.83 -16.88 -6.28
C HIS A 236 13.51 -18.08 -5.61
N THR A 237 14.43 -17.83 -4.69
CA THR A 237 15.11 -18.89 -3.93
C THR A 237 14.12 -19.69 -3.08
N ILE A 238 13.22 -19.01 -2.35
CA ILE A 238 12.16 -19.66 -1.56
C ILE A 238 11.29 -20.56 -2.46
N ARG A 239 10.97 -20.10 -3.68
CA ARG A 239 10.21 -20.90 -4.65
C ARG A 239 10.91 -22.20 -5.05
N HIS A 240 12.24 -22.20 -5.14
CA HIS A 240 13.02 -23.42 -5.40
C HIS A 240 13.08 -24.33 -4.18
N GLU A 241 13.39 -23.76 -3.01
CA GLU A 241 13.44 -24.49 -1.74
C GLU A 241 12.12 -25.21 -1.45
N ARG A 242 10.99 -24.58 -1.82
CA ARG A 242 9.62 -25.10 -1.59
C ARG A 242 8.97 -25.65 -2.85
N ALA A 243 9.73 -26.03 -3.88
CA ALA A 243 9.19 -26.51 -5.15
C ALA A 243 8.27 -27.74 -5.01
N ALA A 244 8.48 -28.55 -3.96
CA ALA A 244 7.64 -29.71 -3.64
C ALA A 244 6.25 -29.33 -3.09
N GLU A 245 6.14 -28.17 -2.45
CA GLU A 245 4.92 -27.68 -1.78
C GLU A 245 4.01 -26.88 -2.73
N ILE A 246 4.53 -26.48 -3.89
CA ILE A 246 3.82 -25.67 -4.88
C ILE A 246 3.39 -26.50 -6.09
N GLY A 247 2.20 -26.20 -6.62
CA GLY A 247 1.64 -26.88 -7.79
C GLY A 247 2.55 -26.81 -9.01
N ALA A 248 2.52 -27.82 -9.89
CA ALA A 248 3.45 -27.96 -11.01
C ALA A 248 3.53 -26.72 -11.92
N GLY A 249 2.40 -26.04 -12.18
CA GLY A 249 2.35 -24.79 -12.97
C GLY A 249 2.95 -23.57 -12.27
N MET A 250 3.21 -23.67 -10.96
CA MET A 250 3.85 -22.64 -10.13
C MET A 250 5.29 -23.00 -9.80
N ARG A 251 5.85 -24.10 -10.31
CA ARG A 251 7.28 -24.38 -10.17
C ARG A 251 8.10 -23.44 -11.05
N CYS A 252 9.33 -23.18 -10.63
CA CYS A 252 10.24 -22.42 -11.48
C CYS A 252 10.69 -23.31 -12.65
N GLY A 253 10.77 -22.75 -13.85
CA GLY A 253 11.30 -23.44 -15.04
C GLY A 253 12.82 -23.37 -15.18
N CYS A 254 13.52 -22.71 -14.24
CA CYS A 254 14.98 -22.68 -14.24
C CYS A 254 15.52 -24.09 -13.93
N PRO A 255 16.65 -24.50 -14.54
CA PRO A 255 17.35 -25.70 -14.11
C PRO A 255 17.67 -25.55 -12.61
N GLY A 256 17.23 -26.51 -11.79
CA GLY A 256 17.47 -26.47 -10.35
C GLY A 256 18.97 -26.39 -10.04
N PRO A 257 19.36 -25.89 -8.85
CA PRO A 257 20.75 -25.93 -8.44
C PRO A 257 21.21 -27.39 -8.48
N THR A 258 22.11 -27.71 -9.41
CA THR A 258 22.78 -29.00 -9.43
C THR A 258 23.52 -29.15 -8.11
N ALA A 259 23.10 -30.12 -7.31
CA ALA A 259 23.80 -30.48 -6.10
C ALA A 259 25.25 -30.84 -6.46
N GLY A 260 26.21 -29.98 -6.11
CA GLY A 260 27.62 -30.35 -6.03
C GLY A 260 28.56 -29.73 -7.07
N GLU A 261 28.63 -28.40 -7.17
CA GLU A 261 29.86 -27.77 -7.66
C GLU A 261 30.23 -26.52 -6.84
N PRO A 262 31.39 -26.51 -6.15
CA PRO A 262 31.82 -25.35 -5.38
C PRO A 262 32.27 -24.23 -6.33
N ARG A 263 31.69 -23.04 -6.20
CA ARG A 263 32.18 -21.84 -6.89
C ARG A 263 33.56 -21.47 -6.31
N ARG A 264 34.59 -21.53 -7.15
CA ARG A 264 35.89 -20.90 -6.94
C ARG A 264 35.84 -19.44 -7.34
#